data_AF-A0AAE3ZYA5-F1
#
_entry.id   AF-A0AAE3ZYA5-F1
#
_cell.length_a   1.000
_cell.length_b   1.000
_cell.length_c   1.000
_cell.angle_alpha   90.00
_cell.angle_beta   90.00
_cell.angle_gamma   90.00
#
_symmetry.space_group_name_H-M   'P 1'
#
loop_
_entity.id
_entity.type
_entity.pdbx_description
1 polymer ?
#
loop_
_entity_poly.entity_id
_entity_poly.type
_entity_poly.pdbx_seq_one_letter_code
_entity_poly.pdbx_strand_id
1 'polypeptide(L)'
;MLSVEYRRAPEFPFPTPIEDAYAALRWLHDHAPELGVDRDRIAVMGDSAGGGMAAALAILSSDRGGPKIAHQLLIMPMLDDRLAAPDPDIERYAVWSYDDSRTAWPALLGEAAGGPDVPPTAAPARLDDATGLPPAYLEVGQIDVFRDENLAYASTLSRAGVQVEFHMHPGAPHEFDSIAFTSDVARRAIADRVRVLRSL
;
A
#
# COMPACT_ATOMS: atom_id res chain seq x y z
N MET A 1 15.52 5.62 -7.15
CA MET A 1 14.50 5.35 -6.12
C MET A 1 14.76 6.29 -4.95
N LEU A 2 13.77 7.05 -4.50
CA LEU A 2 13.83 7.81 -3.27
C LEU A 2 13.20 6.94 -2.18
N SER A 3 14.00 6.46 -1.22
CA SER A 3 13.50 5.74 -0.05
C SER A 3 13.27 6.74 1.08
N VAL A 4 12.07 6.77 1.64
CA VAL A 4 11.67 7.79 2.64
C VAL A 4 11.74 7.18 4.03
N GLU A 5 12.59 7.73 4.88
CA GLU A 5 12.64 7.41 6.31
C GLU A 5 11.59 8.24 7.06
N TYR A 6 10.31 7.89 6.86
CA TYR A 6 9.20 8.56 7.53
C TYR A 6 9.17 8.19 9.03
N ARG A 7 8.70 9.13 9.85
CA ARG A 7 8.51 8.90 11.28
C ARG A 7 7.44 7.84 11.52
N ARG A 8 7.64 6.99 12.53
CA ARG A 8 6.82 5.80 12.77
C ARG A 8 5.99 5.91 14.05
N ALA A 9 4.83 5.27 14.02
CA ALA A 9 4.04 4.98 15.20
C ALA A 9 4.76 3.96 16.11
N PRO A 10 4.49 3.98 17.44
CA PRO A 10 3.54 4.84 18.14
C PRO A 10 4.08 6.23 18.52
N GLU A 11 5.38 6.51 18.39
CA GLU A 11 5.98 7.80 18.75
C GLU A 11 5.43 8.94 17.88
N PHE A 12 5.11 8.63 16.62
CA PHE A 12 4.53 9.55 15.66
C PHE A 12 3.30 8.92 15.00
N PRO A 13 2.13 8.97 15.66
CA PRO A 13 0.90 8.39 15.12
C PRO A 13 0.37 9.21 13.92
N PHE A 14 -0.70 8.72 13.30
CA PHE A 14 -1.40 9.40 12.23
C PHE A 14 -1.78 10.84 12.64
N PRO A 15 -1.60 11.85 11.75
CA PRO A 15 -1.20 11.76 10.34
C PRO A 15 0.31 11.92 10.08
N THR A 16 1.17 11.87 11.10
CA THR A 16 2.59 12.22 10.95
C THR A 16 3.32 11.42 9.86
N PRO A 17 3.20 10.07 9.79
CA PRO A 17 3.92 9.29 8.79
C PRO A 17 3.50 9.63 7.34
N ILE A 18 2.21 9.84 7.10
CA ILE A 18 1.69 10.14 5.76
C ILE A 18 2.03 11.57 5.33
N GLU A 19 2.09 12.52 6.26
CA GLU A 19 2.58 13.88 5.96
C GLU A 19 4.06 13.90 5.59
N ASP A 20 4.89 13.06 6.22
CA ASP A 20 6.31 12.90 5.84
C ASP A 20 6.44 12.33 4.42
N ALA A 21 5.64 11.31 4.08
CA ALA A 21 5.60 10.73 2.74
C ALA A 21 5.13 11.76 1.68
N TYR A 22 4.12 12.56 2.00
CA TYR A 22 3.64 13.62 1.12
C TYR A 22 4.67 14.75 0.95
N ALA A 23 5.36 15.15 2.02
CA ALA A 23 6.46 16.11 1.95
C ALA A 23 7.60 15.60 1.05
N ALA A 24 7.94 14.31 1.14
CA ALA A 24 8.94 13.68 0.28
C ALA A 24 8.51 13.63 -1.19
N LEU A 25 7.24 13.30 -1.48
CA LEU A 25 6.70 13.32 -2.84
C LEU A 25 6.77 14.73 -3.45
N ARG A 26 6.37 15.74 -2.69
CA ARG A 26 6.48 17.15 -3.10
C ARG A 26 7.93 17.55 -3.35
N TRP A 27 8.83 17.21 -2.43
CA TRP A 27 10.25 17.49 -2.58
C TRP A 27 10.83 16.87 -3.85
N LEU A 28 10.52 15.59 -4.12
CA LEU A 28 10.95 14.89 -5.34
C LEU A 28 10.42 15.59 -6.59
N HIS A 29 9.13 15.93 -6.61
CA HIS A 29 8.52 16.61 -7.74
C HIS A 29 9.15 17.99 -7.99
N ASP A 30 9.38 18.78 -6.94
CA ASP A 30 9.95 20.12 -7.05
C ASP A 30 11.40 20.08 -7.55
N HIS A 31 12.20 19.13 -7.09
CA HIS A 31 13.62 18.95 -7.48
C HIS A 31 13.83 17.99 -8.66
N ALA A 32 12.75 17.49 -9.27
CA ALA A 32 12.83 16.52 -10.36
C ALA A 32 13.79 16.92 -11.51
N PRO A 33 13.82 18.19 -11.98
CA PRO A 33 14.77 18.61 -13.02
C PRO A 33 16.24 18.47 -12.61
N GLU A 34 16.57 18.73 -11.35
CA GLU A 34 17.94 18.63 -10.82
C GLU A 34 18.39 17.18 -10.65
N LEU A 35 17.43 16.28 -10.39
CA LEU A 35 17.65 14.85 -10.19
C LEU A 35 17.58 14.03 -11.48
N GLY A 36 17.25 14.66 -12.62
CA GLY A 36 17.02 13.98 -13.89
C GLY A 36 15.77 13.07 -13.88
N VAL A 37 14.78 13.40 -13.06
CA VAL A 37 13.51 12.68 -12.92
C VAL A 37 12.44 13.36 -13.77
N ASP A 38 11.68 12.57 -14.53
CA ASP A 38 10.50 13.04 -15.26
C ASP A 38 9.31 13.12 -14.30
N ARG A 39 8.72 14.32 -14.15
CA ARG A 39 7.58 14.59 -13.25
C ARG A 39 6.34 13.80 -13.64
N ASP A 40 6.18 13.46 -14.91
CA ASP A 40 5.02 12.69 -15.39
C ASP A 40 5.19 11.17 -15.16
N ARG A 41 6.36 10.72 -14.70
CA ARG A 41 6.72 9.29 -14.53
C ARG A 41 7.08 8.94 -13.09
N ILE A 42 6.57 9.70 -12.11
CA ILE A 42 6.76 9.43 -10.68
C ILE A 42 5.72 8.43 -10.20
N ALA A 43 6.16 7.26 -9.75
CA ALA A 43 5.31 6.27 -9.08
C ALA A 43 5.57 6.23 -7.57
N VAL A 44 4.56 5.78 -6.81
CA VAL A 44 4.68 5.45 -5.38
C VAL A 44 4.65 3.94 -5.22
N MET A 45 5.44 3.42 -4.30
CA MET A 45 5.58 1.98 -4.09
C MET A 45 5.87 1.70 -2.62
N GLY A 46 5.35 0.59 -2.11
CA GLY A 46 5.70 0.08 -0.79
C GLY A 46 5.14 -1.31 -0.53
N ASP A 47 5.69 -1.95 0.48
CA ASP A 47 5.34 -3.28 0.97
C ASP A 47 4.63 -3.22 2.32
N SER A 48 3.66 -4.10 2.55
CA SER A 48 2.94 -4.23 3.83
C SER A 48 2.36 -2.88 4.31
N ALA A 49 2.73 -2.41 5.50
CA ALA A 49 2.36 -1.07 5.99
C ALA A 49 2.82 0.07 5.04
N GLY A 50 3.97 -0.10 4.37
CA GLY A 50 4.44 0.81 3.32
C GLY A 50 3.59 0.76 2.05
N GLY A 51 3.01 -0.39 1.73
CA GLY A 51 2.01 -0.52 0.66
C GLY A 51 0.73 0.24 1.00
N GLY A 52 0.26 0.10 2.24
CA GLY A 52 -0.83 0.93 2.78
C GLY A 52 -0.52 2.43 2.70
N MET A 53 0.70 2.82 3.07
CA MET A 53 1.20 4.20 2.97
C MET A 53 1.22 4.71 1.52
N ALA A 54 1.62 3.88 0.56
CA ALA A 54 1.65 4.24 -0.87
C ALA A 54 0.23 4.48 -1.42
N ALA A 55 -0.74 3.63 -1.05
CA ALA A 55 -2.15 3.82 -1.40
C ALA A 55 -2.73 5.08 -0.73
N ALA A 56 -2.47 5.27 0.57
CA ALA A 56 -2.87 6.48 1.30
C ALA A 56 -2.28 7.75 0.69
N LEU A 57 -1.04 7.71 0.21
CA LEU A 57 -0.37 8.84 -0.44
C LEU A 57 -1.00 9.15 -1.80
N ALA A 58 -1.42 8.14 -2.56
CA ALA A 58 -2.17 8.33 -3.80
C ALA A 58 -3.50 9.06 -3.55
N ILE A 59 -4.23 8.66 -2.52
CA ILE A 59 -5.47 9.32 -2.08
C ILE A 59 -5.18 10.76 -1.64
N LEU A 60 -4.25 10.96 -0.70
CA LEU A 60 -3.92 12.26 -0.15
C LEU A 60 -3.45 13.26 -1.22
N SER A 61 -2.64 12.79 -2.17
CA SER A 61 -2.15 13.62 -3.26
C SER A 61 -3.28 14.03 -4.20
N SER A 62 -4.23 13.12 -4.48
CA SER A 62 -5.44 13.44 -5.24
C SER A 62 -6.31 14.49 -4.53
N ASP A 63 -6.59 14.28 -3.24
CA ASP A 63 -7.38 15.21 -2.41
C ASP A 63 -6.77 16.62 -2.35
N ARG A 64 -5.44 16.72 -2.39
CA ARG A 64 -4.69 17.98 -2.38
C ARG A 64 -4.44 18.59 -3.76
N GLY A 65 -4.88 17.92 -4.83
CA GLY A 65 -4.71 18.38 -6.21
C GLY A 65 -3.29 18.21 -6.76
N GLY A 66 -2.46 17.35 -6.14
CA GLY A 66 -1.13 16.99 -6.61
C GLY A 66 -0.09 16.87 -5.49
N PRO A 67 1.16 16.49 -5.80
CA PRO A 67 1.69 16.21 -7.15
C PRO A 67 1.08 15.00 -7.87
N LYS A 68 1.16 14.97 -9.20
CA LYS A 68 0.63 13.84 -9.98
C LYS A 68 1.47 12.58 -9.69
N ILE A 69 0.78 11.47 -9.46
CA ILE A 69 1.36 10.13 -9.36
C ILE A 69 1.00 9.38 -10.64
N ALA A 70 1.99 8.80 -11.31
CA ALA A 70 1.82 8.05 -12.55
C ALA A 70 1.30 6.63 -12.30
N HIS A 71 1.70 6.02 -11.18
CA HIS A 71 1.33 4.66 -10.80
C HIS A 71 1.49 4.43 -9.29
N GLN A 72 0.68 3.54 -8.74
CA GLN A 72 0.83 3.03 -7.37
C GLN A 72 1.14 1.53 -7.42
N LEU A 73 2.27 1.12 -6.81
CA LEU A 73 2.68 -0.28 -6.72
C LEU A 73 2.55 -0.75 -5.27
N LEU A 74 1.51 -1.52 -5.00
CA LEU A 74 1.11 -1.91 -3.66
C LEU A 74 1.44 -3.39 -3.44
N ILE A 75 2.47 -3.65 -2.64
CA ILE A 75 2.99 -5.00 -2.41
C ILE A 75 2.42 -5.47 -1.07
N MET A 76 1.53 -6.47 -1.11
CA MET A 76 0.77 -6.98 0.04
C MET A 76 0.35 -5.90 1.05
N PRO A 77 -0.26 -4.78 0.59
CA PRO A 77 -0.52 -3.62 1.41
C PRO A 77 -1.47 -3.93 2.59
N MET A 78 -1.18 -3.33 3.73
CA MET A 78 -2.09 -3.26 4.89
C MET A 78 -3.07 -2.10 4.70
N LEU A 79 -4.37 -2.37 4.60
CA LEU A 79 -5.36 -1.42 4.07
C LEU A 79 -6.57 -1.15 4.97
N ASP A 80 -6.95 -2.06 5.86
CA ASP A 80 -8.18 -1.97 6.65
C ASP A 80 -7.96 -2.08 8.17
N ASP A 81 -8.28 -1.03 8.90
CA ASP A 81 -8.18 -0.96 10.37
C ASP A 81 -9.35 -1.65 11.09
N ARG A 82 -10.40 -2.07 10.37
CA ARG A 82 -11.56 -2.75 10.96
C ARG A 82 -11.27 -4.18 11.39
N LEU A 83 -10.09 -4.72 11.01
CA LEU A 83 -9.61 -6.07 11.29
C LEU A 83 -10.56 -7.18 10.81
N ALA A 84 -10.12 -7.99 9.86
CA ALA A 84 -10.86 -9.20 9.50
C ALA A 84 -10.93 -10.18 10.69
N ALA A 85 -12.02 -10.95 10.74
CA ALA A 85 -12.08 -12.12 11.62
C ALA A 85 -10.97 -13.12 11.22
N PRO A 86 -10.31 -13.78 12.19
CA PRO A 86 -9.29 -14.77 11.85
C PRO A 86 -9.81 -15.89 10.94
N ASP A 87 -9.10 -16.14 9.84
CA ASP A 87 -9.31 -17.28 8.97
C ASP A 87 -8.51 -18.48 9.52
N PRO A 88 -9.16 -19.52 10.08
CA PRO A 88 -8.48 -20.63 10.71
C PRO A 88 -7.63 -21.46 9.73
N ASP A 89 -7.89 -21.38 8.43
CA ASP A 89 -7.11 -22.11 7.42
C ASP A 89 -5.77 -21.41 7.11
N ILE A 90 -5.68 -20.10 7.37
CA ILE A 90 -4.50 -19.27 7.15
C ILE A 90 -3.73 -19.01 8.45
N GLU A 91 -4.44 -18.77 9.55
CA GLU A 91 -3.90 -18.22 10.81
C GLU A 91 -2.64 -18.95 11.29
N ARG A 92 -2.66 -20.29 11.28
CA ARG A 92 -1.51 -21.12 11.72
C ARG A 92 -0.26 -21.01 10.83
N TYR A 93 -0.38 -20.42 9.65
CA TYR A 93 0.70 -20.24 8.66
C TYR A 93 1.05 -18.77 8.43
N ALA A 94 0.33 -17.85 9.07
CA ALA A 94 0.50 -16.43 8.87
C ALA A 94 1.88 -15.98 9.38
N VAL A 95 2.65 -15.31 8.51
CA VAL A 95 3.90 -14.64 8.89
C VAL A 95 3.60 -13.36 9.67
N TRP A 96 2.64 -12.56 9.17
CA TRP A 96 2.02 -11.46 9.88
C TRP A 96 0.67 -11.92 10.43
N SER A 97 0.49 -11.88 11.74
CA SER A 97 -0.68 -12.43 12.42
C SER A 97 -1.80 -11.40 12.62
N TYR A 98 -3.00 -11.90 12.95
CA TYR A 98 -4.10 -11.02 13.37
C TYR A 98 -3.79 -10.23 14.64
N ASP A 99 -2.96 -10.76 15.54
CA ASP A 99 -2.52 -10.06 16.76
C ASP A 99 -1.53 -8.93 16.45
N ASP A 100 -0.69 -9.10 15.43
CA ASP A 100 0.18 -8.02 14.92
C ASP A 100 -0.68 -6.87 14.39
N SER A 101 -1.73 -7.15 13.61
CA SER A 101 -2.68 -6.13 13.17
C SER A 101 -3.43 -5.46 14.34
N ARG A 102 -3.82 -6.22 15.37
CA ARG A 102 -4.42 -5.69 16.60
C ARG A 102 -3.48 -4.78 17.39
N THR A 103 -2.19 -4.91 17.20
CA THR A 103 -1.16 -4.06 17.82
C THR A 103 -0.85 -2.84 16.94
N ALA A 104 -0.68 -3.06 15.64
CA ALA A 104 -0.22 -2.03 14.70
C ALA A 104 -1.26 -0.93 14.45
N TRP A 105 -2.55 -1.29 14.28
CA TRP A 105 -3.58 -0.28 14.03
C TRP A 105 -3.78 0.69 15.20
N PRO A 106 -3.88 0.23 16.46
CA PRO A 106 -3.90 1.15 17.62
C PRO A 106 -2.60 1.92 17.81
N ALA A 107 -1.44 1.38 17.42
CA ALA A 107 -0.20 2.17 17.44
C ALA A 107 -0.30 3.38 16.49
N LEU A 108 -0.88 3.20 15.30
CA LEU A 108 -1.04 4.27 14.32
C LEU A 108 -2.19 5.24 14.64
N LEU A 109 -3.34 4.73 15.09
CA LEU A 109 -4.60 5.47 15.20
C LEU A 109 -5.08 5.70 16.65
N GLY A 110 -4.42 5.11 17.64
CA GLY A 110 -4.87 5.13 19.02
C GLY A 110 -6.26 4.49 19.17
N GLU A 111 -7.11 5.11 20.01
CA GLU A 111 -8.48 4.67 20.25
C GLU A 111 -9.40 4.84 19.03
N ALA A 112 -8.97 5.57 18.00
CA ALA A 112 -9.77 5.74 16.78
C ALA A 112 -9.72 4.49 15.87
N ALA A 113 -8.79 3.56 16.08
CA ALA A 113 -8.71 2.32 15.30
C ALA A 113 -10.03 1.55 15.34
N GLY A 114 -10.54 1.15 14.18
CA GLY A 114 -11.84 0.49 13.98
C GLY A 114 -13.05 1.43 14.05
N GLY A 115 -12.84 2.70 14.40
CA GLY A 115 -13.91 3.70 14.52
C GLY A 115 -14.56 4.07 13.18
N PRO A 116 -15.74 4.72 13.20
CA PRO A 116 -16.44 5.11 11.98
C PRO A 116 -15.75 6.24 11.21
N ASP A 117 -14.98 7.09 11.91
CA ASP A 117 -14.42 8.34 11.37
C ASP A 117 -12.97 8.22 10.88
N VAL A 118 -12.43 6.99 10.78
CA VAL A 118 -11.07 6.77 10.25
C VAL A 118 -11.05 7.11 8.75
N PRO A 119 -10.21 8.06 8.31
CA PRO A 119 -10.22 8.51 6.92
C PRO A 119 -9.50 7.51 5.99
N PRO A 120 -9.81 7.50 4.68
CA PRO A 120 -9.11 6.67 3.70
C PRO A 120 -7.61 6.97 3.57
N THR A 121 -7.16 8.15 3.99
CA THR A 121 -5.74 8.52 4.06
C THR A 121 -5.01 7.88 5.25
N ALA A 122 -5.72 7.18 6.13
CA ALA A 122 -5.16 6.34 7.18
C ALA A 122 -5.39 4.84 6.91
N ALA A 123 -6.59 4.48 6.46
CA ALA A 123 -6.97 3.11 6.09
C ALA A 123 -7.62 3.09 4.69
N PRO A 124 -6.84 2.89 3.62
CA PRO A 124 -7.31 3.04 2.23
C PRO A 124 -8.49 2.14 1.84
N ALA A 125 -8.70 0.99 2.50
CA ALA A 125 -9.87 0.13 2.25
C ALA A 125 -11.21 0.79 2.62
N ARG A 126 -11.20 1.95 3.28
CA ARG A 126 -12.38 2.76 3.56
C ARG A 126 -12.77 3.72 2.44
N LEU A 127 -12.00 3.76 1.35
CA LEU A 127 -12.30 4.60 0.21
C LEU A 127 -13.56 4.11 -0.52
N ASP A 128 -14.58 4.96 -0.62
CA ASP A 128 -15.83 4.64 -1.32
C ASP A 128 -15.76 4.94 -2.83
N ASP A 129 -15.03 5.99 -3.22
CA ASP A 129 -14.86 6.42 -4.60
C ASP A 129 -13.38 6.61 -4.92
N ALA A 130 -12.90 5.82 -5.88
CA ALA A 130 -11.52 5.85 -6.35
C ALA A 130 -11.35 6.58 -7.69
N THR A 131 -12.37 7.30 -8.15
CA THR A 131 -12.35 8.00 -9.45
C THR A 131 -11.20 8.98 -9.49
N GLY A 132 -10.36 8.87 -10.53
CA GLY A 132 -9.21 9.75 -10.73
C GLY A 132 -7.93 9.34 -9.99
N LEU A 133 -7.95 8.27 -9.18
CA LEU A 133 -6.73 7.71 -8.62
C LEU A 133 -5.81 7.13 -9.72
N PRO A 134 -4.49 7.10 -9.47
CA PRO A 134 -3.53 6.60 -10.45
C PRO A 134 -3.71 5.10 -10.70
N PRO A 135 -3.36 4.62 -11.91
CA PRO A 135 -3.26 3.18 -12.21
C PRO A 135 -2.49 2.42 -11.13
N ALA A 136 -2.94 1.21 -10.84
CA ALA A 136 -2.47 0.45 -9.69
C ALA A 136 -2.01 -0.95 -10.09
N TYR A 137 -0.83 -1.31 -9.60
CA TYR A 137 -0.37 -2.69 -9.49
C TYR A 137 -0.52 -3.12 -8.04
N LEU A 138 -1.20 -4.23 -7.80
CA LEU A 138 -1.37 -4.80 -6.47
C LEU A 138 -1.05 -6.29 -6.50
N GLU A 139 -0.43 -6.77 -5.43
CA GLU A 139 -0.20 -8.21 -5.27
C GLU A 139 -0.29 -8.63 -3.81
N VAL A 140 -0.69 -9.88 -3.57
CA VAL A 140 -0.83 -10.42 -2.21
C VAL A 140 -0.65 -11.93 -2.21
N GLY A 141 -0.14 -12.47 -1.10
CA GLY A 141 -0.12 -13.91 -0.87
C GLY A 141 -1.52 -14.47 -0.60
N GLN A 142 -1.78 -15.71 -0.99
CA GLN A 142 -3.04 -16.39 -0.63
C GLN A 142 -3.12 -16.72 0.87
N ILE A 143 -1.96 -16.91 1.52
CA ILE A 143 -1.81 -17.20 2.95
C ILE A 143 -1.38 -15.91 3.68
N ASP A 144 -2.11 -14.83 3.41
CA ASP A 144 -1.85 -13.51 3.96
C ASP A 144 -3.14 -12.98 4.60
N VAL A 145 -3.03 -12.41 5.80
CA VAL A 145 -4.20 -11.86 6.50
C VAL A 145 -4.75 -10.61 5.81
N PHE A 146 -3.96 -9.96 4.95
CA PHE A 146 -4.38 -8.81 4.13
C PHE A 146 -5.03 -9.21 2.80
N ARG A 147 -5.11 -10.51 2.46
CA ARG A 147 -5.65 -10.99 1.17
C ARG A 147 -7.01 -10.39 0.82
N ASP A 148 -7.95 -10.40 1.77
CA ASP A 148 -9.34 -10.03 1.49
C ASP A 148 -9.52 -8.51 1.35
N GLU A 149 -8.81 -7.71 2.16
CA GLU A 149 -8.79 -6.25 2.02
C GLU A 149 -8.11 -5.81 0.72
N ASN A 150 -7.09 -6.55 0.27
CA ASN A 150 -6.44 -6.33 -1.02
C ASN A 150 -7.38 -6.58 -2.19
N LEU A 151 -8.10 -7.71 -2.17
CA LEU A 151 -9.10 -8.05 -3.18
C LEU A 151 -10.23 -7.02 -3.21
N ALA A 152 -10.69 -6.57 -2.04
CA ALA A 152 -11.73 -5.54 -1.92
C ALA A 152 -11.25 -4.21 -2.52
N TYR A 153 -10.06 -3.75 -2.16
CA TYR A 153 -9.52 -2.48 -2.65
C TYR A 153 -9.25 -2.49 -4.17
N ALA A 154 -8.71 -3.60 -4.71
CA ALA A 154 -8.58 -3.78 -6.16
C ALA A 154 -9.93 -3.72 -6.88
N SER A 155 -10.97 -4.29 -6.28
CA SER A 155 -12.34 -4.21 -6.81
C SER A 155 -12.90 -2.79 -6.77
N THR A 156 -12.67 -2.03 -5.68
CA THR A 156 -13.06 -0.62 -5.57
C THR A 156 -12.40 0.23 -6.65
N LEU A 157 -11.08 0.12 -6.82
CA LEU A 157 -10.33 0.81 -7.87
C LEU A 157 -10.89 0.48 -9.26
N SER A 158 -11.08 -0.81 -9.57
CA SER A 158 -11.59 -1.26 -10.87
C SER A 158 -12.99 -0.72 -11.18
N ARG A 159 -13.89 -0.71 -10.19
CA ARG A 159 -15.26 -0.19 -10.34
C ARG A 159 -15.30 1.31 -10.60
N ALA A 160 -14.30 2.06 -10.13
CA ALA A 160 -14.14 3.48 -10.41
C ALA A 160 -13.45 3.77 -11.77
N GLY A 161 -13.12 2.73 -12.55
CA GLY A 161 -12.48 2.86 -13.85
C GLY A 161 -10.95 3.05 -13.79
N VAL A 162 -10.34 2.86 -12.61
CA VAL A 162 -8.87 2.84 -12.49
C VAL A 162 -8.33 1.58 -13.19
N GLN A 163 -7.22 1.72 -13.91
CA GLN A 163 -6.51 0.58 -14.47
C GLN A 163 -5.83 -0.20 -13.34
N VAL A 164 -6.25 -1.45 -13.14
CA VAL A 164 -5.76 -2.31 -12.06
C VAL A 164 -5.14 -3.58 -12.63
N GLU A 165 -3.92 -3.86 -12.22
CA GLU A 165 -3.28 -5.17 -12.36
C GLU A 165 -3.20 -5.80 -10.96
N PHE A 166 -3.89 -6.92 -10.73
CA PHE A 166 -3.95 -7.59 -9.43
C PHE A 166 -3.46 -9.03 -9.51
N HIS A 167 -2.54 -9.40 -8.63
CA HIS A 167 -2.01 -10.76 -8.51
C HIS A 167 -2.26 -11.35 -7.12
N MET A 168 -2.96 -12.48 -7.06
CA MET A 168 -3.00 -13.31 -5.87
C MET A 168 -2.07 -14.51 -6.07
N HIS A 169 -1.05 -14.63 -5.22
CA HIS A 169 -0.03 -15.68 -5.34
C HIS A 169 -0.42 -16.93 -4.53
N PRO A 170 -0.77 -18.05 -5.20
CA PRO A 170 -1.24 -19.25 -4.51
C PRO A 170 -0.22 -19.81 -3.54
N GLY A 171 -0.66 -20.14 -2.32
CA GLY A 171 0.18 -20.70 -1.27
C GLY A 171 1.30 -19.79 -0.72
N ALA A 172 1.42 -18.55 -1.19
CA ALA A 172 2.43 -17.62 -0.70
C ALA A 172 1.95 -16.92 0.59
N PRO A 173 2.80 -16.81 1.63
CA PRO A 173 2.51 -16.02 2.82
C PRO A 173 2.80 -14.53 2.64
N HIS A 174 2.49 -13.72 3.65
CA HIS A 174 2.99 -12.35 3.75
C HIS A 174 4.54 -12.31 3.64
N GLU A 175 5.08 -11.32 2.95
CA GLU A 175 6.53 -11.13 2.68
C GLU A 175 7.23 -12.34 2.02
N PHE A 176 6.52 -13.14 1.21
CA PHE A 176 7.08 -14.33 0.56
C PHE A 176 8.35 -14.03 -0.27
N ASP A 177 8.45 -12.83 -0.84
CA ASP A 177 9.57 -12.37 -1.65
C ASP A 177 10.79 -11.95 -0.82
N SER A 178 10.60 -11.54 0.43
CA SER A 178 11.70 -11.27 1.37
C SER A 178 12.20 -12.56 2.03
N ILE A 179 11.28 -13.45 2.42
CA ILE A 179 11.60 -14.70 3.14
C ILE A 179 12.20 -15.74 2.20
N ALA A 180 11.63 -15.89 1.00
CA ALA A 180 12.02 -16.89 0.01
C ALA A 180 12.35 -16.23 -1.34
N PHE A 181 13.23 -15.23 -1.33
CA PHE A 181 13.60 -14.41 -2.49
C PHE A 181 14.14 -15.18 -3.71
N THR A 182 14.56 -16.44 -3.53
CA THR A 182 15.01 -17.31 -4.63
C THR A 182 13.92 -18.22 -5.20
N SER A 183 12.75 -18.26 -4.58
CA SER A 183 11.60 -19.05 -5.05
C SER A 183 11.09 -18.55 -6.39
N ASP A 184 10.45 -19.43 -7.16
CA ASP A 184 9.91 -19.06 -8.46
C ASP A 184 8.78 -18.02 -8.35
N VAL A 185 8.01 -18.05 -7.27
CA VAL A 185 6.95 -17.05 -7.02
C VAL A 185 7.53 -15.67 -6.74
N ALA A 186 8.56 -15.57 -5.89
CA ALA A 186 9.27 -14.32 -5.62
C ALA A 186 9.90 -13.73 -6.89
N ARG A 187 10.57 -14.57 -7.69
CA ARG A 187 11.20 -14.12 -8.95
C ARG A 187 10.18 -13.58 -9.95
N ARG A 188 9.00 -14.21 -10.07
CA ARG A 188 7.92 -13.71 -10.93
C ARG A 188 7.36 -12.38 -10.44
N ALA A 189 7.01 -12.28 -9.16
CA ALA A 189 6.51 -11.05 -8.56
C ALA A 189 7.48 -9.88 -8.77
N ILE A 190 8.78 -10.08 -8.50
CA ILE A 190 9.81 -9.06 -8.74
C ILE A 190 9.90 -8.68 -10.23
N ALA A 191 9.82 -9.66 -11.15
CA ALA A 191 9.84 -9.39 -12.57
C ALA A 191 8.63 -8.56 -13.03
N ASP A 192 7.44 -8.82 -12.49
CA ASP A 192 6.22 -8.06 -12.76
C ASP A 192 6.32 -6.63 -12.22
N ARG A 193 6.77 -6.45 -10.98
CA ARG A 193 7.04 -5.11 -10.40
C ARG A 193 8.02 -4.30 -11.28
N VAL A 194 9.12 -4.93 -11.72
CA VAL A 194 10.10 -4.29 -12.62
C VAL A 194 9.51 -3.94 -13.98
N ARG A 195 8.67 -4.83 -14.55
CA ARG A 195 7.96 -4.56 -15.81
C ARG A 195 7.07 -3.33 -15.68
N VAL A 196 6.27 -3.24 -14.62
CA VAL A 196 5.40 -2.08 -14.37
C VAL A 196 6.22 -0.80 -14.24
N LEU A 197 7.27 -0.81 -13.41
CA LEU A 197 8.15 0.37 -13.23
C LEU A 197 8.83 0.83 -14.53
N ARG A 198 9.19 -0.11 -15.42
CA ARG A 198 9.77 0.22 -16.73
C ARG A 198 8.76 0.80 -17.72
N SER A 199 7.47 0.55 -17.50
CA SER A 199 6.37 1.00 -18.36
C SER A 199 5.76 2.34 -17.98
N LEU A 200 6.21 2.94 -16.87
CA LEU A 200 5.86 4.32 -16.50
C LEU A 200 6.17 5.29 -17.62
#